data_AF-A0A919HPS4-F1
#
_entry.id   AF-A0A919HPS4-F1
#
_cell.length_a   1.000
_cell.length_b   1.000
_cell.length_c   1.000
_cell.angle_alpha   90.00
_cell.angle_beta   90.00
_cell.angle_gamma   90.00
#
_symmetry.space_group_name_H-M   'P 1'
#
loop_
_entity.id
_entity.type
_entity.pdbx_description
1 polymer ?
#
loop_
_entity_poly.entity_id
_entity_poly.type
_entity_poly.pdbx_seq_one_letter_code
_entity_poly.pdbx_strand_id
1 'polypeptide(L)' 'MADPLLFERFPQIAFNAGRLDRSIILDTEDYLHIARPEIANFRRLS' A
#
# COMPACT_ATOMS: atom_id res chain seq x y z
N MET A 1 -2.33 7.72 3.62
CA MET A 1 -3.50 6.96 4.10
C MET A 1 -3.60 5.65 3.32
N ALA A 2 -3.96 4.53 3.96
CA ALA A 2 -4.13 3.21 3.33
C ALA A 2 -5.29 2.42 3.96
N ASP A 3 -6.02 1.63 3.15
CA ASP A 3 -7.10 0.77 3.63
C ASP A 3 -6.53 -0.52 4.24
N PRO A 4 -6.88 -0.90 5.47
CA PRO A 4 -6.26 -2.04 6.14
C PRO A 4 -6.45 -3.37 5.41
N LEU A 5 -7.52 -3.55 4.62
CA LEU A 5 -7.68 -4.76 3.80
C LEU A 5 -6.61 -4.91 2.71
N LEU A 6 -5.91 -3.84 2.34
CA LEU A 6 -4.78 -3.92 1.41
C LEU A 6 -3.71 -4.87 1.96
N PHE A 7 -3.44 -4.79 3.26
CA PHE A 7 -2.37 -5.54 3.91
C PHE A 7 -2.78 -6.99 4.22
N GLU A 8 -4.07 -7.23 4.46
CA GLU A 8 -4.60 -8.58 4.70
C GLU A 8 -4.66 -9.43 3.41
N ARG A 9 -4.83 -8.79 2.25
CA ARG A 9 -5.10 -9.48 0.99
C ARG A 9 -3.87 -9.64 0.10
N PHE A 10 -2.88 -8.76 0.24
CA PHE A 10 -1.74 -8.71 -0.67
C PHE A 10 -0.43 -8.81 0.11
N PRO A 11 0.44 -9.78 -0.21
CA PRO A 11 1.76 -9.91 0.43
C PRO A 11 2.75 -8.84 -0.09
N GLN A 12 2.46 -8.21 -1.22
CA GLN A 12 3.29 -7.18 -1.82
C GLN A 12 2.46 -5.99 -2.29
N ILE A 13 3.07 -4.81 -2.24
CA ILE A 13 2.45 -3.55 -2.63
C ILE A 13 3.30 -2.90 -3.71
N ALA A 14 2.65 -2.52 -4.81
CA ALA A 14 3.24 -1.70 -5.86
C ALA A 14 2.79 -0.25 -5.73
N PHE A 15 3.74 0.68 -5.77
CA PHE A 15 3.46 2.11 -5.77
C PHE A 15 4.37 2.84 -6.75
N ASN A 16 3.92 3.98 -7.26
CA ASN A 16 4.72 4.79 -8.17
C ASN A 16 5.99 5.30 -7.47
N ALA A 17 7.13 5.22 -8.14
CA ALA A 17 8.43 5.65 -7.64
C ALA A 17 8.62 7.18 -7.71
N GLY A 18 7.56 7.94 -7.49
CA GLY A 18 7.51 9.39 -7.76
C GLY A 18 7.41 9.76 -9.25
N ARG A 19 7.27 8.76 -10.13
CA ARG A 19 7.01 8.92 -11.58
C ARG A 19 6.01 7.85 -12.03
N LEU A 20 5.33 8.10 -13.14
CA LEU A 20 4.30 7.19 -13.68
C LEU A 20 4.89 6.01 -14.48
N ASP A 21 6.16 6.09 -14.88
CA ASP A 21 6.83 5.10 -15.71
C ASP A 21 7.59 4.05 -14.89
N ARG A 22 7.56 4.16 -13.55
CA ARG A 22 8.32 3.29 -12.65
C ARG A 22 7.54 3.00 -11.38
N SER A 23 7.59 1.74 -10.97
CA SER A 23 7.01 1.28 -9.71
C SER A 23 8.09 0.76 -8.77
N ILE A 24 7.85 0.90 -7.48
CA ILE A 24 8.55 0.18 -6.42
C ILE A 24 7.60 -0.92 -5.94
N ILE A 25 8.14 -2.12 -5.75
CA ILE A 25 7.43 -3.24 -5.14
C ILE A 25 8.06 -3.48 -3.78
N LEU A 26 7.26 -3.50 -2.72
CA LEU A 26 7.69 -3.85 -1.37
C LEU A 26 6.87 -5.01 -0.82
N ASP A 27 7.47 -5.76 0.09
CA ASP A 27 6.71 -6.61 1.01
C ASP A 27 5.79 -5.73 1.87
N THR A 28 4.62 -6.26 2.22
CA THR A 28 3.62 -5.54 3.03
C THR A 28 4.16 -5.16 4.41
N GLU A 29 4.94 -6.03 5.07
CA GLU A 29 5.52 -5.74 6.38
C GLU A 29 6.56 -4.61 6.29
N ASP A 30 7.42 -4.66 5.28
CA ASP A 30 8.40 -3.61 5.00
C ASP A 30 7.70 -2.27 4.70
N TYR A 31 6.63 -2.30 3.89
CA TYR A 31 5.86 -1.10 3.59
C TYR A 31 5.28 -0.46 4.86
N LEU A 32 4.67 -1.25 5.75
CA LEU A 32 4.13 -0.74 7.02
C LEU A 32 5.22 -0.14 7.90
N HIS A 33 6.39 -0.78 7.96
CA HIS A 33 7.51 -0.32 8.77
C HIS A 33 8.11 1.00 8.27
N ILE A 34 8.27 1.13 6.95
CA ILE A 34 8.90 2.27 6.28
C ILE A 34 7.92 3.44 6.13
N ALA A 35 6.76 3.19 5.52
CA ALA A 35 5.84 4.24 5.10
C ALA A 35 4.97 4.76 6.23
N ARG A 36 4.73 3.94 7.27
CA ARG A 36 3.88 4.27 8.44
C ARG A 36 2.61 5.04 8.05
N PRO A 37 1.78 4.48 7.14
CA PRO A 37 0.65 5.22 6.60
C PRO A 37 -0.40 5.44 7.69
N GLU A 38 -1.14 6.55 7.57
CA GLU A 38 -2.43 6.68 8.26
C GLU A 38 -3.37 5.56 7.80
N ILE A 39 -3.99 4.85 8.74
CA ILE A 39 -4.91 3.75 8.44
C ILE A 39 -6.34 4.27 8.50
N ALA A 40 -7.10 4.00 7.44
CA ALA A 40 -8.50 4.40 7.39
C ALA A 40 -9.30 3.41 6.53
N ASN A 41 -10.58 3.24 6.84
CA ASN A 41 -11.46 2.37 6.08
C ASN A 41 -12.14 3.19 4.97
N PHE A 42 -11.67 3.06 3.72
CA PHE A 42 -12.13 3.88 2.59
C PHE A 42 -12.20 3.10 1.28
N ARG A 43 -12.71 1.87 1.30
CA ARG A 43 -13.08 1.20 0.05
C ARG A 43 -14.46 1.67 -0.43
N ARG A 44 -14.59 1.85 -1.74
CA ARG A 44 -15.91 1.91 -2.38
C ARG A 44 -16.52 0.51 -2.35
N LEU A 45 -17.72 0.37 -1.79
CA LEU A 45 -18.51 -0.84 -1.95
C LEU A 45 -19.00 -0.87 -3.41
N SER A 46 -18.46 -1.80 -4.19
CA SER A 46 -18.85 -2.06 -5.57
C SER A 46 -20.02 -3.04 -5.63
#